data_AF-A0A690LVA0-F1
#
_entry.id   AF-A0A690LVA0-F1
#
_cell.length_a   1.000
_cell.length_b   1.000
_cell.length_c   1.000
_cell.angle_alpha   90.00
_cell.angle_beta   90.00
_cell.angle_gamma   90.00
#
_symmetry.space_group_name_H-M   'P 1'
#
loop_
_entity.id
_entity.type
_entity.pdbx_description
1 polymer ?
#
loop_
_entity_poly.entity_id
_entity_poly.type
_entity_poly.pdbx_seq_one_letter_code
_entity_poly.pdbx_strand_id
1 'polypeptide(L)' 'KCAVCHGAKADKVYLNKVPALKSISSAERLQYMKEYSEGKRNAYGQGAIMKINLKGLTEEDFKAIEAYIETL' A
#
# COMPACT_ATOMS: atom_id res chain seq x y z
N LYS A 1 -1.91 -4.52 -10.43
CA LYS A 1 -0.55 -3.94 -10.33
C LYS A 1 0.10 -4.14 -8.96
N CYS A 2 -0.63 -3.93 -7.86
CA CYS A 2 -0.10 -4.02 -6.48
C CYS A 2 0.54 -5.40 -6.15
N ALA A 3 -0.07 -6.49 -6.63
CA ALA A 3 0.37 -7.85 -6.38
C ALA A 3 1.78 -8.19 -6.92
N VAL A 4 2.31 -7.42 -7.88
CA VAL A 4 3.67 -7.64 -8.42
C VAL A 4 4.72 -7.51 -7.29
N CYS A 5 4.55 -6.50 -6.44
CA CYS A 5 5.44 -6.25 -5.31
C CYS A 5 4.91 -6.87 -4.02
N HIS A 6 3.60 -6.80 -3.77
CA HIS A 6 2.98 -7.20 -2.50
C HIS A 6 2.48 -8.65 -2.46
N GLY A 7 2.57 -9.40 -3.56
CA GLY A 7 2.08 -10.78 -3.66
C GLY A 7 0.59 -10.86 -3.97
N ALA A 8 0.15 -12.00 -4.49
CA ALA A 8 -1.26 -12.23 -4.84
C ALA A 8 -2.19 -12.18 -3.62
N LYS A 9 -1.66 -12.53 -2.44
CA LYS A 9 -2.39 -12.54 -1.16
C LYS A 9 -1.92 -11.45 -0.20
N ALA A 10 -1.25 -10.41 -0.69
CA ALA A 10 -0.75 -9.29 0.12
C ALA A 10 0.20 -9.71 1.27
N ASP A 11 0.85 -10.86 1.10
CA ASP A 11 1.68 -11.60 2.08
C ASP A 11 3.19 -11.52 1.77
N LYS A 12 3.57 -10.91 0.64
CA LYS A 12 4.97 -10.86 0.21
C LYS A 12 5.72 -9.75 0.94
N VAL A 13 6.84 -10.13 1.56
CA VAL A 13 7.87 -9.19 2.01
C VAL A 13 8.68 -8.74 0.79
N TYR A 14 8.60 -7.46 0.45
CA TYR A 14 9.26 -6.92 -0.73
C TYR A 14 10.67 -6.40 -0.39
N LEU A 15 11.67 -6.80 -1.20
CA LEU A 15 13.09 -6.46 -1.04
C LEU A 15 13.69 -6.79 0.34
N ASN A 16 13.11 -7.74 1.08
CA ASN A 16 13.46 -8.04 2.47
C ASN A 16 13.41 -6.80 3.39
N LYS A 17 12.66 -5.75 3.02
CA LYS A 17 12.59 -4.47 3.72
C LYS A 17 11.17 -4.01 3.96
N VAL A 18 10.31 -4.15 2.95
CA VAL A 18 8.91 -3.75 3.03
C VAL A 18 8.11 -4.92 3.61
N PRO A 19 7.48 -4.76 4.77
CA PRO A 19 6.70 -5.83 5.38
C PRO A 19 5.49 -6.19 4.51
N ALA A 20 4.95 -7.39 4.73
CA ALA A 20 3.70 -7.81 4.11
C ALA A 20 2.57 -6.85 4.49
N LEU A 21 1.65 -6.56 3.57
CA LEU A 21 0.53 -5.65 3.88
C LEU A 21 -0.35 -6.24 4.98
N LYS A 22 -0.52 -7.56 5.00
CA LYS A 22 -1.26 -8.28 6.04
C LYS A 22 -0.70 -8.16 7.46
N SER A 23 0.58 -7.80 7.62
CA SER A 23 1.16 -7.59 8.96
C SER A 23 0.95 -6.17 9.49
N ILE A 24 0.27 -5.30 8.72
CA ILE A 24 -0.03 -3.92 9.06
C ILE A 24 -1.54 -3.83 9.32
N SER A 25 -1.98 -3.07 10.31
CA SER A 25 -3.42 -2.94 10.57
C SER A 25 -4.14 -2.21 9.44
N SER A 26 -5.45 -2.46 9.30
CA SER A 26 -6.26 -1.84 8.26
C SER A 26 -6.24 -0.30 8.32
N ALA A 27 -6.35 0.26 9.52
CA ALA A 27 -6.30 1.69 9.75
C ALA A 27 -4.96 2.31 9.31
N GLU A 28 -3.86 1.63 9.63
CA GLU A 28 -2.52 2.07 9.23
C GLU A 28 -2.32 2.00 7.71
N ARG A 29 -2.78 0.93 7.04
CA ARG A 29 -2.66 0.82 5.58
C ARG A 29 -3.41 1.94 4.87
N LEU A 30 -4.62 2.25 5.32
CA LEU A 30 -5.40 3.37 4.78
C LEU A 30 -4.68 4.71 4.97
N GLN A 31 -4.15 4.96 6.17
CA GLN A 31 -3.34 6.14 6.45
C GLN A 31 -2.11 6.21 5.54
N TYR A 32 -1.38 5.11 5.38
CA TYR A 32 -0.17 5.06 4.56
C TYR A 32 -0.47 5.34 3.09
N MET A 33 -1.59 4.84 2.55
CA MET A 33 -2.01 5.16 1.18
C MET A 33 -2.22 6.66 1.00
N LYS A 34 -2.86 7.34 1.96
CA LYS A 34 -3.02 8.80 1.95
C LYS A 34 -1.66 9.51 1.98
N GLU A 35 -0.79 9.15 2.93
CA GLU A 35 0.52 9.77 3.06
C GLU A 35 1.42 9.56 1.83
N TYR A 36 1.35 8.38 1.19
CA TYR A 36 2.08 8.08 -0.04
C TYR A 36 1.54 8.85 -1.24
N SER A 37 0.21 8.98 -1.37
CA SER A 37 -0.42 9.78 -2.44
C SER A 37 0.00 11.25 -2.37
N GLU A 38 0.04 11.80 -1.16
CA GLU A 38 0.52 13.16 -0.91
C GLU A 38 2.04 13.30 -1.06
N GLY A 39 2.78 12.18 -1.00
CA GLY A 39 4.24 12.15 -1.02
C GLY A 39 4.90 12.53 0.32
N LYS A 40 4.15 12.47 1.42
CA LYS A 40 4.66 12.69 2.79
C LYS A 40 5.42 11.48 3.34
N ARG A 41 5.07 10.27 2.87
CA ARG A 41 5.69 9.02 3.32
C ARG A 41 6.74 8.50 2.36
N ASN A 42 7.90 8.13 2.89
CA ASN A 42 8.98 7.45 2.17
C ASN A 42 9.53 6.25 2.94
N ALA A 43 8.66 5.36 3.42
CA ALA A 43 9.13 4.17 4.13
C ALA A 43 9.94 3.28 3.18
N TYR A 44 11.09 2.80 3.67
CA TYR A 44 11.99 1.87 2.97
C TYR A 44 12.48 2.37 1.58
N GLY A 45 12.46 3.68 1.35
CA GLY A 45 12.83 4.29 0.07
C GLY A 45 11.83 4.07 -1.08
N GLN A 46 10.61 3.59 -0.78
CA GLN A 46 9.59 3.27 -1.79
C GLN A 46 8.53 4.37 -1.98
N GLY A 47 8.71 5.55 -1.38
CA GLY A 47 7.71 6.63 -1.44
C GLY A 47 7.38 7.08 -2.85
N ALA A 48 8.39 7.26 -3.71
CA ALA A 48 8.18 7.70 -5.09
C ALA A 48 7.40 6.68 -5.93
N ILE A 49 7.73 5.39 -5.81
CA ILE A 49 7.03 4.31 -6.51
C ILE A 49 5.59 4.20 -6.02
N MET A 50 5.36 4.27 -4.70
CA MET A 50 4.01 4.23 -4.15
C MET A 50 3.18 5.42 -4.62
N LYS A 51 3.76 6.63 -4.62
CA LYS A 51 3.08 7.83 -5.15
C LYS A 51 2.66 7.67 -6.60
N ILE A 52 3.50 7.10 -7.46
CA ILE A 52 3.16 6.83 -8.86
C ILE A 52 2.03 5.80 -8.96
N ASN A 53 2.06 4.74 -8.15
CA ASN A 53 1.04 3.70 -8.19
C ASN A 53 -0.33 4.18 -7.68
N LEU A 54 -0.34 5.13 -6.75
CA LEU A 54 -1.53 5.74 -6.17
C LEU A 54 -2.00 7.01 -6.91
N LYS A 55 -1.26 7.46 -7.93
CA LYS A 55 -1.58 8.67 -8.69
C LYS A 55 -2.98 8.56 -9.31
N GLY A 56 -3.83 9.55 -9.01
CA GLY A 56 -5.19 9.66 -9.56
C GLY A 56 -6.25 8.83 -8.80
N LEU A 57 -5.88 8.18 -7.70
CA LEU A 57 -6.83 7.52 -6.82
C LEU A 57 -7.41 8.50 -5.80
N THR A 58 -8.67 8.32 -5.45
CA THR A 58 -9.37 9.10 -4.42
C THR A 58 -9.35 8.39 -3.07
N GLU A 59 -9.91 9.03 -2.05
CA GLU A 59 -10.06 8.40 -0.73
C GLU A 59 -11.00 7.18 -0.77
N GLU A 60 -12.04 7.23 -1.60
CA GLU A 60 -12.96 6.11 -1.83
C GLU A 60 -12.23 4.91 -2.45
N ASP A 61 -11.32 5.15 -3.40
CA ASP A 61 -10.49 4.10 -3.98
C ASP A 61 -9.57 3.46 -2.93
N PHE A 62 -9.01 4.25 -2.01
CA PHE A 62 -8.18 3.71 -0.92
C PHE A 62 -9.00 2.82 0.01
N LYS A 63 -10.23 3.22 0.35
CA LYS A 63 -11.14 2.37 1.14
C LYS A 63 -11.50 1.08 0.41
N ALA A 64 -11.73 1.14 -0.91
CA ALA A 64 -12.02 -0.03 -1.72
C ALA A 64 -10.81 -0.99 -1.81
N ILE A 65 -9.61 -0.46 -2.00
CA ILE A 65 -8.36 -1.23 -1.99
C ILE A 65 -8.15 -1.89 -0.63
N GLU A 66 -8.39 -1.15 0.45
CA GLU A 66 -8.24 -1.64 1.80
C GLU A 66 -9.23 -2.78 2.11
N ALA A 67 -10.50 -2.57 1.78
CA ALA A 67 -11.53 -3.61 1.90
C ALA A 67 -11.18 -4.85 1.06
N TYR A 68 -10.59 -4.68 -0.12
CA TYR A 68 -10.12 -5.79 -0.92
C TYR A 68 -8.97 -6.54 -0.25
N ILE A 69 -7.97 -5.85 0.31
CA ILE A 69 -6.84 -6.48 1.02
C ILE A 69 -7.33 -7.34 2.20
N GLU A 70 -8.36 -6.89 2.93
CA GLU A 70 -8.97 -7.65 4.03
C GLU A 70 -9.65 -8.96 3.58
N THR A 71 -9.98 -9.09 2.28
CA THR A 71 -10.53 -10.34 1.73
C THR A 71 -9.47 -11.34 1.25
N LEU A 72 -8.20 -10.97 1.24
CA LEU A 72 -7.10 -11.78 0.69
C LEU A 72 -6.46 -12.73 1.69
#